data_AF-A0AAF3JA37-F1
#
_entry.id   AF-A0AAF3JA37-F1
#
_cell.length_a   1.000
_cell.length_b   1.000
_cell.length_c   1.000
_cell.angle_alpha   90.00
_cell.angle_beta   90.00
_cell.angle_gamma   90.00
#
_symmetry.space_group_name_H-M   'P 1'
#
loop_
_entity.id
_entity.type
_entity.pdbx_description
1 polymer ?
#
loop_
_entity_poly.entity_id
_entity_poly.type
_entity_poly.pdbx_seq_one_letter_code
_entity_poly.pdbx_strand_id
1 'polypeptide(L)'
;MKSTEKRFLLFAQYFSVNVPLREGIDDLSYKMLFTSVMDQVMANYDPEVIVLQCGADSLGGDRLGCFSLSFDGHADCVAYMKKFGVPMMVLGGGGYTLRNVARCWANETGVLLGERLQDDIPENTEYLRFFGPEFTLRPKLIPRHENANTREYLNSIQEDICETLKQVKGAPSVQMQAIPVDFFQETDYTLKDLDLQSMDLEETRDRA
;
A
#
# COMPACT_ATOMS: atom_id res chain seq x y z
N MET A 1 -29.95 23.34 7.85
CA MET A 1 -29.19 22.21 7.27
C MET A 1 -28.34 22.56 6.04
N LYS A 2 -28.74 23.47 5.12
CA LYS A 2 -28.02 23.67 3.83
C LYS A 2 -26.72 24.52 3.82
N SER A 3 -26.36 25.21 4.91
CA SER A 3 -25.22 26.15 4.93
C SER A 3 -23.90 25.55 5.41
N THR A 4 -23.95 24.50 6.24
CA THR A 4 -22.75 23.91 6.87
C THR A 4 -22.10 22.88 5.94
N GLU A 5 -22.90 22.11 5.19
CA GLU A 5 -22.42 21.15 4.19
C GLU A 5 -21.66 21.83 3.04
N LYS A 6 -22.15 22.98 2.54
CA LYS A 6 -21.44 23.78 1.53
C LYS A 6 -20.11 24.34 2.03
N ARG A 7 -19.98 24.61 3.33
CA ARG A 7 -18.70 25.03 3.92
C ARG A 7 -17.72 23.86 4.00
N PHE A 8 -18.18 22.67 4.41
CA PHE A 8 -17.34 21.46 4.44
C PHE A 8 -16.79 21.06 3.07
N LEU A 9 -17.62 21.13 2.01
CA LEU A 9 -17.19 20.82 0.64
C LEU A 9 -16.11 21.76 0.10
N LEU A 10 -16.07 23.03 0.56
CA LEU A 10 -15.01 23.96 0.19
C LEU A 10 -13.67 23.62 0.85
N PHE A 11 -13.68 23.08 2.07
CA PHE A 11 -12.46 22.77 2.82
C PHE A 11 -11.75 21.50 2.33
N ALA A 12 -12.47 20.57 1.70
CA ALA A 12 -11.88 19.35 1.14
C ALA A 12 -11.38 19.52 -0.32
N GLN A 13 -11.57 20.70 -0.92
CA GLN A 13 -11.15 20.96 -2.29
C GLN A 13 -9.62 20.85 -2.39
N TYR A 14 -9.13 20.12 -3.40
CA TYR A 14 -7.70 19.85 -3.65
C TYR A 14 -7.01 18.86 -2.69
N PHE A 15 -7.70 18.38 -1.65
CA PHE A 15 -7.16 17.38 -0.70
C PHE A 15 -7.33 15.92 -1.15
N SER A 16 -7.83 15.70 -2.37
CA SER A 16 -7.87 14.38 -3.01
C SER A 16 -7.13 14.46 -4.33
N VAL A 17 -6.04 13.72 -4.44
CA VAL A 17 -5.24 13.59 -5.67
C VAL A 17 -5.43 12.20 -6.24
N ASN A 18 -5.75 12.12 -7.52
CA ASN A 18 -5.88 10.87 -8.26
C ASN A 18 -4.95 10.92 -9.48
N VAL A 19 -4.18 9.85 -9.70
CA VAL A 19 -3.23 9.73 -10.81
C VAL A 19 -3.75 8.66 -11.77
N PRO A 20 -4.50 9.01 -12.83
CA PRO A 20 -4.99 8.03 -13.79
C PRO A 20 -3.83 7.51 -14.64
N LEU A 21 -3.73 6.18 -14.76
CA LEU A 21 -2.69 5.52 -15.55
C LEU A 21 -3.32 4.51 -16.51
N ARG A 22 -2.62 4.25 -17.62
CA ARG A 22 -2.95 3.19 -18.56
C ARG A 22 -2.20 1.91 -18.20
N GLU A 23 -2.60 0.82 -18.84
CA GLU A 23 -1.97 -0.48 -18.68
C GLU A 23 -0.46 -0.47 -19.00
N GLY A 24 0.24 -1.44 -18.41
CA GLY A 24 1.62 -1.76 -18.74
C GLY A 24 2.66 -0.77 -18.20
N ILE A 25 2.31 0.15 -17.29
CA ILE A 25 3.31 1.06 -16.70
C ILE A 25 4.48 0.27 -16.09
N ASP A 26 5.68 0.70 -16.42
CA ASP A 26 6.94 0.10 -15.96
C ASP A 26 7.53 0.82 -14.74
N ASP A 27 8.53 0.20 -14.13
CA ASP A 27 9.20 0.70 -12.93
C ASP A 27 9.75 2.12 -13.09
N LEU A 28 10.39 2.42 -14.22
CA LEU A 28 11.02 3.72 -14.44
C LEU A 28 9.96 4.83 -14.53
N SER A 29 8.93 4.60 -15.34
CA SER A 29 7.84 5.55 -15.56
C SER A 29 7.07 5.79 -14.27
N TYR A 30 6.74 4.70 -13.54
CA TYR A 30 6.02 4.77 -12.27
C TYR A 30 6.83 5.53 -11.22
N LYS A 31 8.11 5.17 -11.04
CA LYS A 31 9.01 5.81 -10.07
C LYS A 31 9.12 7.31 -10.32
N MET A 32 9.40 7.73 -11.55
CA MET A 32 9.55 9.16 -11.88
C MET A 32 8.29 9.97 -11.56
N LEU A 33 7.12 9.42 -11.90
CA LEU A 33 5.83 10.07 -11.62
C LEU A 33 5.55 10.09 -10.11
N PHE A 34 5.69 8.94 -9.45
CA PHE A 34 5.44 8.77 -8.01
C PHE A 34 6.28 9.74 -7.18
N THR A 35 7.60 9.78 -7.41
CA THR A 35 8.48 10.67 -6.65
C THR A 35 8.11 12.14 -6.85
N SER A 36 7.83 12.56 -8.08
CA SER A 36 7.46 13.94 -8.35
C SER A 36 6.14 14.35 -7.70
N VAL A 37 5.13 13.48 -7.72
CA VAL A 37 3.83 13.77 -7.10
C VAL A 37 3.99 13.80 -5.59
N MET A 38 4.66 12.81 -5.01
CA MET A 38 4.83 12.71 -3.56
C MET A 38 5.70 13.83 -3.00
N ASP A 39 6.69 14.33 -3.73
CA ASP A 39 7.44 15.54 -3.32
C ASP A 39 6.53 16.74 -3.13
N GLN A 40 5.59 16.95 -4.05
CA GLN A 40 4.63 18.04 -3.94
C GLN A 40 3.63 17.79 -2.81
N VAL A 41 3.20 16.54 -2.58
CA VAL A 41 2.34 16.20 -1.44
C VAL A 41 3.06 16.51 -0.13
N MET A 42 4.28 16.01 0.06
CA MET A 42 5.04 16.23 1.29
C MET A 42 5.34 17.72 1.52
N ALA A 43 5.69 18.47 0.47
CA ALA A 43 6.01 19.89 0.58
C ALA A 43 4.80 20.79 0.84
N ASN A 44 3.64 20.50 0.24
CA ASN A 44 2.46 21.37 0.33
C ASN A 44 1.47 20.93 1.40
N TYR A 45 1.31 19.63 1.64
CA TYR A 45 0.40 19.09 2.65
C TYR A 45 1.07 18.97 4.03
N ASP A 46 2.38 18.72 4.09
CA ASP A 46 3.17 18.58 5.32
C ASP A 46 2.54 17.61 6.35
N PRO A 47 2.43 16.30 6.01
CA PRO A 47 1.76 15.33 6.87
C PRO A 47 2.57 14.99 8.12
N GLU A 48 1.88 14.87 9.26
CA GLU A 48 2.48 14.35 10.52
C GLU A 48 2.52 12.82 10.58
N VAL A 49 1.68 12.13 9.78
CA VAL A 49 1.60 10.66 9.69
C VAL A 49 1.30 10.25 8.26
N ILE A 50 1.90 9.16 7.80
CA ILE A 50 1.65 8.53 6.50
C ILE A 50 0.96 7.18 6.70
N VAL A 51 -0.09 6.92 5.94
CA VAL A 51 -0.66 5.57 5.78
C VAL A 51 -0.39 5.12 4.34
N LEU A 52 0.50 4.15 4.18
CA LEU A 52 0.92 3.64 2.88
C LEU A 52 0.29 2.27 2.63
N GLN A 53 -0.62 2.20 1.66
CA GLN A 53 -1.24 0.96 1.22
C GLN A 53 -0.40 0.34 0.10
N CYS A 54 0.19 -0.83 0.37
CA CYS A 54 1.09 -1.56 -0.53
C CYS A 54 0.35 -2.69 -1.26
N GLY A 55 -0.64 -2.34 -2.08
CA GLY A 55 -1.33 -3.30 -2.95
C GLY A 55 -0.35 -3.95 -3.92
N ALA A 56 -0.29 -5.28 -3.93
CA ALA A 56 0.60 -6.07 -4.77
C ALA A 56 -0.02 -6.47 -6.12
N ASP A 57 -1.24 -6.02 -6.43
CA ASP A 57 -1.89 -6.22 -7.73
C ASP A 57 -1.32 -5.30 -8.83
N SER A 58 -0.57 -4.27 -8.49
CA SER A 58 0.21 -3.48 -9.47
C SER A 58 1.45 -4.20 -10.01
N LEU A 59 1.79 -5.38 -9.48
CA LEU A 59 2.92 -6.17 -9.96
C LEU A 59 2.66 -6.77 -11.36
N GLY A 60 3.73 -6.90 -12.13
CA GLY A 60 3.72 -7.58 -13.42
C GLY A 60 3.17 -9.00 -13.33
N GLY A 61 2.22 -9.30 -14.21
CA GLY A 61 1.65 -10.64 -14.33
C GLY A 61 0.64 -11.01 -13.23
N ASP A 62 0.14 -10.04 -12.46
CA ASP A 62 -0.99 -10.26 -11.55
C ASP A 62 -2.23 -10.81 -12.27
N ARG A 63 -3.15 -11.48 -11.56
CA ARG A 63 -4.34 -12.06 -12.19
C ARG A 63 -5.37 -11.01 -12.60
N LEU A 64 -5.50 -9.92 -11.85
CA LEU A 64 -6.48 -8.86 -12.10
C LEU A 64 -5.82 -7.53 -12.50
N GLY A 65 -4.63 -7.24 -11.97
CA GLY A 65 -3.90 -6.03 -12.32
C GLY A 65 -3.34 -6.03 -13.75
N CYS A 66 -3.22 -4.83 -14.31
CA CYS A 66 -2.74 -4.61 -15.68
C CYS A 66 -1.41 -3.82 -15.75
N PHE A 67 -0.71 -3.66 -14.62
CA PHE A 67 0.59 -2.98 -14.56
C PHE A 67 1.74 -3.97 -14.75
N SER A 68 2.95 -3.43 -14.92
CA SER A 68 4.16 -4.19 -15.22
C SER A 68 5.28 -3.91 -14.21
N LEU A 69 4.94 -3.61 -12.95
CA LEU A 69 5.93 -3.31 -11.92
C LEU A 69 6.69 -4.56 -11.46
N SER A 70 7.98 -4.43 -11.19
CA SER A 70 8.77 -5.43 -10.50
C SER A 70 8.63 -5.33 -8.98
N PHE A 71 9.13 -6.34 -8.26
CA PHE A 71 9.21 -6.31 -6.80
C PHE A 71 10.07 -5.16 -6.28
N ASP A 72 11.13 -4.80 -6.99
CA ASP A 72 12.03 -3.70 -6.61
C ASP A 72 11.44 -2.34 -6.98
N GLY A 73 10.79 -2.22 -8.14
CA GLY A 73 10.10 -1.00 -8.55
C GLY A 73 8.93 -0.64 -7.63
N HIS A 74 8.22 -1.64 -7.12
CA HIS A 74 7.18 -1.45 -6.12
C HIS A 74 7.77 -1.06 -4.75
N ALA A 75 8.78 -1.79 -4.28
CA ALA A 75 9.46 -1.49 -3.01
C ALA A 75 10.22 -0.15 -3.02
N ASP A 76 10.63 0.36 -4.18
CA ASP A 76 11.22 1.68 -4.36
C ASP A 76 10.27 2.79 -3.86
N CYS A 77 8.95 2.61 -3.97
CA CYS A 77 7.95 3.56 -3.46
C CYS A 77 7.95 3.59 -1.92
N VAL A 78 8.01 2.41 -1.29
CA VAL A 78 8.14 2.28 0.17
C VAL A 78 9.45 2.90 0.65
N ALA A 79 10.56 2.58 -0.02
CA ALA A 79 11.87 3.16 0.28
C ALA A 79 11.87 4.68 0.14
N TYR A 80 11.13 5.22 -0.85
CA TYR A 80 11.00 6.65 -1.06
C TYR A 80 10.27 7.33 0.10
N MET A 81 9.07 6.84 0.44
CA MET A 81 8.27 7.43 1.51
C MET A 81 8.95 7.34 2.87
N LYS A 82 9.66 6.22 3.14
CA LYS A 82 10.44 6.04 4.38
C LYS A 82 11.51 7.14 4.58
N LYS A 83 12.09 7.69 3.52
CA LYS A 83 13.17 8.70 3.61
C LYS A 83 12.71 10.03 4.21
N PHE A 84 11.41 10.34 4.18
CA PHE A 84 10.89 11.57 4.77
C PHE A 84 10.91 11.56 6.30
N GLY A 85 11.10 10.39 6.94
CA GLY A 85 11.21 10.29 8.40
C GLY A 85 9.91 10.60 9.16
N VAL A 86 8.77 10.64 8.46
CA VAL A 86 7.44 10.79 9.04
C VAL A 86 6.94 9.43 9.54
N PRO A 87 6.31 9.35 10.73
CA PRO A 87 5.68 8.12 11.21
C PRO A 87 4.79 7.49 10.14
N MET A 88 5.01 6.21 9.86
CA MET A 88 4.35 5.52 8.74
C MET A 88 3.69 4.22 9.20
N MET A 89 2.41 4.06 8.87
CA MET A 89 1.69 2.79 8.93
C MET A 89 1.64 2.19 7.53
N VAL A 90 2.23 1.01 7.36
CA VAL A 90 2.26 0.29 6.08
C VAL A 90 1.27 -0.86 6.12
N LEU A 91 0.39 -0.92 5.13
CA LEU A 91 -0.70 -1.89 5.03
C LEU A 91 -0.55 -2.72 3.74
N GLY A 92 -1.08 -3.93 3.74
CA GLY A 92 -1.25 -4.72 2.50
C GLY A 92 -2.43 -4.22 1.67
N GLY A 93 -3.06 -5.13 0.92
CA GLY A 93 -4.32 -4.92 0.21
C GLY A 93 -4.47 -5.87 -0.97
N GLY A 94 -4.76 -5.34 -2.17
CA GLY A 94 -4.91 -6.14 -3.38
C GLY A 94 -3.68 -6.98 -3.73
N GLY A 95 -3.87 -8.03 -4.54
CA GLY A 95 -2.81 -8.96 -4.94
C GLY A 95 -3.36 -10.36 -5.16
N TYR A 96 -3.43 -10.79 -6.42
CA TYR A 96 -4.21 -11.97 -6.82
C TYR A 96 -3.34 -13.10 -7.37
N THR A 97 -2.04 -12.86 -7.53
CA THR A 97 -1.02 -13.89 -7.66
C THR A 97 -0.31 -14.11 -6.34
N LEU A 98 -0.89 -14.94 -5.46
CA LEU A 98 -0.51 -15.10 -4.05
C LEU A 98 1.01 -15.27 -3.79
N ARG A 99 1.70 -16.08 -4.59
CA ARG A 99 3.16 -16.26 -4.46
C ARG A 99 3.95 -14.96 -4.65
N ASN A 100 3.46 -14.06 -5.50
CA ASN A 100 4.08 -12.75 -5.73
C ASN A 100 3.69 -11.77 -4.62
N VAL A 101 2.49 -11.87 -4.06
CA VAL A 101 2.10 -11.08 -2.88
C VAL A 101 3.05 -11.36 -1.71
N ALA A 102 3.31 -12.63 -1.41
CA ALA A 102 4.23 -13.03 -0.36
C ALA A 102 5.66 -12.48 -0.60
N ARG A 103 6.15 -12.56 -1.85
CA ARG A 103 7.45 -11.99 -2.25
C ARG A 103 7.51 -10.48 -2.08
N CYS A 104 6.47 -9.78 -2.52
CA CYS A 104 6.36 -8.33 -2.46
C CYS A 104 6.47 -7.83 -1.03
N TRP A 105 5.59 -8.31 -0.16
CA TRP A 105 5.52 -7.83 1.22
C TRP A 105 6.74 -8.28 2.04
N ALA A 106 7.34 -9.43 1.74
CA ALA A 106 8.62 -9.81 2.32
C ALA A 106 9.75 -8.83 1.90
N ASN A 107 9.85 -8.51 0.60
CA ASN A 107 10.84 -7.56 0.08
C ASN A 107 10.66 -6.16 0.71
N GLU A 108 9.42 -5.66 0.74
CA GLU A 108 9.08 -4.36 1.35
C GLU A 108 9.36 -4.35 2.85
N THR A 109 9.12 -5.45 3.57
CA THR A 109 9.48 -5.56 4.99
C THR A 109 10.99 -5.44 5.19
N GLY A 110 11.80 -6.06 4.33
CA GLY A 110 13.25 -5.86 4.31
C GLY A 110 13.62 -4.37 4.16
N VAL A 111 13.02 -3.70 3.17
CA VAL A 111 13.22 -2.25 2.94
C VAL A 111 12.84 -1.41 4.18
N LEU A 112 11.73 -1.73 4.83
CA LEU A 112 11.29 -1.05 6.06
C LEU A 112 12.25 -1.28 7.23
N LEU A 113 12.87 -2.46 7.33
CA LEU A 113 13.90 -2.74 8.33
C LEU A 113 15.27 -2.17 7.94
N GLY A 114 15.45 -1.71 6.70
CA GLY A 114 16.75 -1.27 6.19
C GLY A 114 17.67 -2.44 5.81
N GLU A 115 17.10 -3.62 5.62
CA GLU A 115 17.79 -4.87 5.35
C GLU A 115 17.56 -5.31 3.90
N ARG A 116 18.63 -5.65 3.19
CA ARG A 116 18.52 -6.24 1.86
C ARG A 116 18.42 -7.75 1.98
N LEU A 117 17.21 -8.28 1.89
CA LEU A 117 16.97 -9.72 1.95
C LEU A 117 17.68 -10.46 0.81
N GLN A 118 18.22 -11.63 1.14
CA GLN A 118 18.78 -12.56 0.16
C GLN A 118 17.73 -12.96 -0.88
N ASP A 119 18.19 -13.33 -2.08
CA ASP A 119 17.27 -13.65 -3.16
C ASP A 119 16.76 -15.09 -3.09
N ASP A 120 17.49 -16.01 -2.47
CA ASP A 120 17.04 -17.39 -2.33
C ASP A 120 15.92 -17.50 -1.28
N ILE A 121 14.85 -18.22 -1.60
CA ILE A 121 13.80 -18.54 -0.63
C ILE A 121 14.34 -19.56 0.38
N PRO A 122 14.21 -19.34 1.69
CA PRO A 122 14.71 -20.26 2.70
C PRO A 122 14.12 -21.67 2.56
N GLU A 123 14.97 -22.69 2.48
CA GLU A 123 14.59 -24.09 2.24
C GLU A 123 13.67 -24.66 3.33
N ASN A 124 13.77 -24.14 4.55
CA ASN A 124 12.95 -24.53 5.70
C ASN A 124 11.52 -23.94 5.69
N THR A 125 11.15 -23.19 4.64
CA THR A 125 9.80 -22.62 4.51
C THR A 125 8.80 -23.71 4.13
N GLU A 126 7.73 -23.86 4.91
CA GLU A 126 6.64 -24.83 4.68
C GLU A 126 6.04 -24.71 3.26
N TYR A 127 5.97 -23.49 2.73
CA TYR A 127 5.38 -23.15 1.44
C TYR A 127 6.37 -23.14 0.27
N LEU A 128 7.61 -23.65 0.42
CA LEU A 128 8.67 -23.57 -0.59
C LEU A 128 8.20 -23.97 -2.01
N ARG A 129 7.37 -25.02 -2.11
CA ARG A 129 6.86 -25.55 -3.39
C ARG A 129 6.05 -24.52 -4.20
N PHE A 130 5.45 -23.52 -3.56
CA PHE A 130 4.68 -22.46 -4.23
C PHE A 130 5.55 -21.40 -4.93
N PHE A 131 6.86 -21.40 -4.65
CA PHE A 131 7.82 -20.43 -5.20
C PHE A 131 8.63 -20.98 -6.39
N GLY A 132 8.40 -22.24 -6.79
CA GLY A 132 9.02 -22.81 -7.98
C GLY A 132 8.51 -22.19 -9.30
N PRO A 133 9.25 -22.36 -10.41
CA PRO A 133 10.51 -23.10 -10.50
C PRO A 133 11.76 -22.31 -10.05
N GLU A 134 11.67 -21.00 -9.86
CA GLU A 134 12.84 -20.16 -9.58
C GLU A 134 13.32 -20.26 -8.14
N PHE A 135 12.40 -20.46 -7.18
CA PHE A 135 12.70 -20.48 -5.73
C PHE A 135 13.44 -19.22 -5.25
N THR A 136 13.25 -18.09 -5.93
CA THR A 136 13.79 -16.79 -5.54
C THR A 136 12.72 -15.82 -5.06
N LEU A 137 13.15 -14.79 -4.34
CA LEU A 137 12.36 -13.69 -3.80
C LEU A 137 11.97 -12.70 -4.90
N ARG A 138 12.89 -12.36 -5.81
CA ARG A 138 12.64 -11.39 -6.89
C ARG A 138 12.84 -12.02 -8.28
N PRO A 139 12.05 -13.05 -8.66
CA PRO A 139 12.10 -13.56 -10.02
C PRO A 139 11.66 -12.48 -11.01
N LYS A 140 12.20 -12.52 -12.24
CA LYS A 140 11.80 -11.59 -13.29
C LYS A 140 10.34 -11.82 -13.66
N LEU A 141 9.50 -10.80 -13.43
CA LEU A 141 8.10 -10.82 -13.83
C LEU A 141 7.99 -10.57 -15.34
N ILE A 142 7.10 -11.30 -16.01
CA ILE A 142 6.84 -11.15 -17.45
C ILE A 142 5.67 -10.19 -17.62
N PRO A 143 5.87 -9.02 -18.27
CA PRO A 143 4.79 -8.09 -18.59
C PRO A 143 3.71 -8.75 -19.45
N ARG A 144 2.44 -8.46 -19.16
CA ARG A 144 1.30 -8.88 -20.00
C ARG A 144 0.90 -7.83 -21.03
N HIS A 145 1.20 -6.56 -20.73
CA HIS A 145 0.80 -5.40 -21.52
C HIS A 145 2.05 -4.60 -21.87
N GLU A 146 2.09 -4.06 -23.09
CA GLU A 146 3.06 -3.03 -23.44
C GLU A 146 2.74 -1.74 -22.68
N ASN A 147 3.75 -0.92 -22.42
CA ASN A 147 3.56 0.32 -21.68
C ASN A 147 2.80 1.35 -22.55
N ALA A 148 1.50 1.51 -22.28
CA ALA A 148 0.63 2.45 -22.99
C ALA A 148 0.73 3.90 -22.46
N ASN A 149 1.62 4.15 -21.49
CA ASN A 149 1.83 5.44 -20.85
C ASN A 149 2.99 6.17 -21.51
N THR A 150 2.70 6.92 -22.58
CA THR A 150 3.74 7.72 -23.24
C THR A 150 4.28 8.81 -22.32
N ARG A 151 5.49 9.27 -22.59
CA ARG A 151 6.12 10.31 -21.77
C ARG A 151 5.30 11.60 -21.75
N GLU A 152 4.73 11.97 -22.89
CA GLU A 152 3.90 13.15 -23.04
C GLU A 152 2.62 13.05 -22.20
N TYR A 153 2.00 11.87 -22.19
CA TYR A 153 0.81 11.60 -21.38
C TYR A 153 1.10 11.72 -19.87
N LEU A 154 2.20 11.10 -19.42
CA LEU A 154 2.61 11.15 -18.02
C LEU A 154 3.00 12.56 -17.58
N ASN A 155 3.73 13.30 -18.42
CA ASN A 155 4.10 14.69 -18.14
C ASN A 155 2.85 15.58 -18.02
N SER A 156 1.86 15.43 -18.90
CA SER A 156 0.60 16.19 -18.82
C SER A 156 -0.13 15.94 -17.50
N ILE A 157 -0.25 14.68 -17.06
CA ILE A 157 -0.87 14.35 -15.77
C ILE A 157 -0.06 14.95 -14.61
N GLN A 158 1.26 14.83 -14.67
CA GLN A 158 2.17 15.35 -13.65
C GLN A 158 2.01 16.86 -13.50
N GLU A 159 1.97 17.61 -14.59
CA GLU A 159 1.79 19.06 -14.60
C GLU A 159 0.46 19.46 -13.94
N ASP A 160 -0.65 18.87 -14.37
CA ASP A 160 -2.00 19.15 -13.83
C ASP A 160 -2.08 18.89 -12.31
N ILE A 161 -1.49 17.77 -11.86
CA ILE A 161 -1.48 17.39 -10.44
C ILE A 161 -0.57 18.33 -9.64
N CYS A 162 0.59 18.69 -10.16
CA CYS A 162 1.49 19.61 -9.48
C CYS A 162 0.89 21.02 -9.36
N GLU A 163 0.15 21.50 -10.38
CA GLU A 163 -0.60 22.75 -10.29
C GLU A 163 -1.71 22.70 -9.25
N THR A 164 -2.41 21.57 -9.17
CA THR A 164 -3.43 21.32 -8.15
C THR A 164 -2.83 21.33 -6.74
N LEU A 165 -1.71 20.65 -6.53
CA LEU A 165 -1.05 20.54 -5.22
C LEU A 165 -0.50 21.87 -4.72
N LYS A 166 -0.12 22.81 -5.60
CA LYS A 166 0.24 24.19 -5.21
C LYS A 166 -0.90 24.96 -4.52
N GLN A 167 -2.15 24.53 -4.68
CA GLN A 167 -3.29 25.14 -3.99
C GLN A 167 -3.43 24.67 -2.54
N VAL A 168 -2.76 23.56 -2.16
CA VAL A 168 -2.75 23.04 -0.80
C VAL A 168 -1.79 23.88 0.04
N LYS A 169 -2.24 24.36 1.21
CA LYS A 169 -1.45 25.20 2.14
C LYS A 169 -1.41 24.58 3.52
N GLY A 170 -0.79 23.41 3.61
CA GLY A 170 -0.67 22.60 4.81
C GLY A 170 -1.92 21.75 5.10
N ALA A 171 -1.75 20.81 6.02
CA ALA A 171 -2.81 19.96 6.49
C ALA A 171 -3.87 20.79 7.25
N PRO A 172 -5.17 20.56 7.00
CA PRO A 172 -6.23 21.24 7.72
C PRO A 172 -6.18 20.83 9.20
N SER A 173 -5.94 21.79 10.09
CA SER A 173 -5.90 21.51 11.53
C SER A 173 -7.32 21.19 12.03
N VAL A 174 -7.55 19.92 12.39
CA VAL A 174 -8.71 19.52 13.20
C VAL A 174 -8.25 19.52 14.66
N GLN A 175 -8.98 20.21 15.53
CA GLN A 175 -8.68 20.22 16.95
C GLN A 175 -8.80 18.79 17.50
N MET A 176 -7.67 18.21 17.91
CA MET A 176 -7.65 16.93 18.60
C MET A 176 -8.44 17.07 19.90
N GLN A 177 -9.55 16.34 20.01
CA GLN A 177 -10.27 16.21 21.28
C GLN A 177 -9.68 15.03 22.04
N ALA A 178 -9.36 15.23 23.32
CA ALA A 178 -9.02 14.13 24.20
C ALA A 178 -10.18 13.12 24.18
N ILE A 179 -9.84 11.85 23.99
CA ILE A 179 -10.81 10.77 24.14
C ILE A 179 -11.32 10.85 25.59
N PRO A 180 -12.63 10.99 25.83
CA PRO A 180 -13.18 10.97 27.18
C PRO A 180 -12.70 9.72 27.92
N VAL A 181 -12.29 9.87 29.18
CA VAL A 181 -11.70 8.79 29.99
C VAL A 181 -12.64 7.57 30.08
N ASP A 182 -13.94 7.82 29.93
CA ASP A 182 -15.02 6.82 30.02
C ASP A 182 -15.24 6.06 28.70
N PHE A 183 -14.62 6.48 27.59
CA PHE A 183 -14.80 5.83 26.27
C PHE A 183 -14.26 4.39 26.25
N PHE A 184 -13.31 4.07 27.15
CA PHE A 184 -12.77 2.73 27.33
C PHE A 184 -13.25 2.07 28.63
N GLN A 185 -14.15 2.69 29.40
CA GLN A 185 -14.60 2.16 30.70
C GLN A 185 -15.81 1.23 30.62
N GLU A 186 -16.43 1.05 29.45
CA GLU A 186 -17.48 0.04 29.26
C GLU A 186 -17.07 -0.94 28.14
N THR A 187 -16.21 -1.89 28.50
CA THR A 187 -16.24 -3.29 28.03
C THR A 187 -15.08 -4.01 28.71
N ASP A 188 -15.26 -4.24 30.02
CA ASP A 188 -14.48 -5.23 30.76
C ASP A 188 -14.94 -6.63 30.29
N TYR A 189 -14.63 -6.98 29.03
CA TYR A 189 -14.58 -8.38 28.64
C TYR A 189 -13.33 -8.95 29.30
N THR A 190 -13.48 -9.34 30.56
CA THR A 190 -12.47 -10.14 31.22
C THR A 190 -12.13 -11.33 30.33
N LEU A 191 -10.84 -11.47 30.00
CA LEU A 191 -10.23 -12.61 29.29
C LEU A 191 -10.44 -13.98 30.00
N LYS A 192 -11.39 -14.07 30.95
CA LYS A 192 -11.80 -15.27 31.67
C LYS A 192 -13.02 -15.97 31.07
N ASP A 193 -13.79 -15.31 30.21
CA ASP A 193 -15.02 -15.90 29.64
C ASP A 193 -14.83 -16.56 28.27
N LEU A 194 -13.61 -16.51 27.72
CA LEU A 194 -13.21 -17.36 26.59
C LEU A 194 -12.76 -18.72 27.13
N ASP A 195 -13.73 -19.53 27.54
CA ASP A 195 -13.51 -20.94 27.86
C ASP A 195 -13.14 -21.68 26.56
N LEU A 196 -11.84 -21.68 26.25
CA LEU A 196 -11.23 -22.34 25.09
C LEU A 196 -11.23 -23.89 25.22
N GLN A 197 -12.05 -24.46 26.11
CA GLN A 197 -12.17 -25.90 26.32
C GLN A 197 -13.48 -26.52 25.82
N SER A 198 -14.40 -25.77 25.21
CA SER A 198 -15.65 -26.34 24.66
C SER A 198 -15.75 -26.37 23.12
N MET A 199 -14.64 -26.19 22.39
CA MET A 199 -14.58 -26.57 20.98
C MET A 199 -14.38 -28.08 20.91
N ASP A 200 -15.47 -28.80 21.20
CA ASP A 200 -15.53 -30.25 21.19
C ASP A 200 -15.08 -30.82 19.85
N LEU A 201 -14.24 -31.83 19.99
CA LEU A 201 -13.91 -32.87 19.03
C LEU A 201 -15.18 -33.66 18.67
N GLU A 202 -16.04 -33.12 17.79
CA GLU A 202 -17.15 -33.87 17.19
C GLU A 202 -17.22 -33.71 15.65
N GLU A 203 -16.10 -33.98 14.97
CA GLU A 203 -16.17 -34.21 13.50
C GLU A 203 -15.39 -35.45 13.01
N THR A 204 -15.10 -36.40 13.90
CA THR A 204 -14.57 -37.72 13.49
C THR A 204 -15.24 -38.87 14.23
N ARG A 205 -16.55 -39.06 14.00
CA ARG A 205 -17.23 -40.36 14.09
C ARG A 205 -18.65 -40.23 13.54
N ASP A 206 -18.78 -40.43 12.23
CA ASP A 206 -19.86 -41.18 11.58
C ASP A 206 -19.95 -40.81 10.10
N ARG A 207 -19.03 -41.39 9.32
CA ARG A 207 -19.38 -41.93 8.01
C ARG A 207 -18.77 -43.33 7.90
N ALA A 208 -19.66 -44.30 7.90
CA ALA A 208 -19.43 -45.67 7.45
C ALA A 208 -18.93 -45.70 6.01
#